data_AF-A0A7H4MV34-F1
#
_entry.id   AF-A0A7H4MV34-F1
#
_cell.length_a   1.000
_cell.length_b   1.000
_cell.length_c   1.000
_cell.angle_alpha   90.00
_cell.angle_beta   90.00
_cell.angle_gamma   90.00
#
_symmetry.space_group_name_H-M   'P 1'
#
loop_
_entity.id
_entity.type
_entity.pdbx_description
1 polymer ?
#
loop_
_entity_poly.entity_id
_entity_poly.type
_entity_poly.pdbx_seq_one_letter_code
_entity_poly.pdbx_strand_id
1 'polypeptide(L)'
;MWKINHASACALIPVTPSPPATTLRSAEECEKTFADFDRIVGFQYLRGMHLNDAKSAFASRVDRHHSLGEGNIGHDAFRWIMQDRRFDGIPLILETINPDIWAEEIAWLRAQQTEEATV
;
A
#
# COMPACT_ATOMS: atom_id res chain seq x y z
N MET A 1 -18.39 4.27 12.25
CA MET A 1 -18.76 3.45 11.07
C MET A 1 -19.00 4.40 9.89
N TRP A 2 -17.94 4.86 9.22
CA TRP A 2 -18.10 5.70 8.04
C TRP A 2 -18.20 4.80 6.82
N LYS A 3 -19.44 4.64 6.32
CA LYS A 3 -19.70 4.24 4.94
C LYS A 3 -19.26 5.41 4.05
N ILE A 4 -18.07 5.32 3.46
CA ILE A 4 -17.71 6.20 2.35
C ILE A 4 -18.39 5.62 1.11
N ASN A 5 -19.45 6.30 0.70
CA ASN A 5 -20.05 6.15 -0.61
C ASN A 5 -19.00 6.40 -1.68
N HIS A 6 -19.01 5.54 -2.71
CA HIS A 6 -18.45 5.75 -4.05
C HIS A 6 -17.84 7.14 -4.28
N ALA A 7 -16.51 7.22 -4.19
CA ALA A 7 -15.72 8.20 -4.92
C ALA A 7 -14.60 7.44 -5.62
N SER A 8 -14.98 6.68 -6.65
CA SER A 8 -14.01 6.28 -7.68
C SER A 8 -13.63 7.56 -8.42
N ALA A 9 -12.50 8.15 -8.05
CA ALA A 9 -11.81 9.12 -8.91
C ALA A 9 -11.21 8.34 -10.08
N CYS A 10 -12.06 8.02 -11.06
CA CYS A 10 -11.62 7.47 -12.33
C CYS A 10 -10.97 8.61 -13.12
N ALA A 11 -9.70 8.88 -12.83
CA ALA A 11 -8.88 9.68 -13.73
C ALA A 11 -8.75 8.90 -15.03
N LEU A 12 -9.28 9.44 -16.14
CA LEU A 12 -9.04 8.94 -17.49
C LEU A 12 -7.57 9.20 -17.84
N ILE A 13 -6.68 8.35 -17.32
CA ILE A 13 -5.28 8.31 -17.71
C ILE A 13 -5.22 7.53 -19.03
N PRO A 14 -4.57 8.05 -20.09
CA PRO A 14 -4.46 7.33 -21.34
C PRO A 14 -3.87 5.93 -21.11
N VAL A 15 -4.46 4.93 -21.78
CA VAL A 15 -4.13 3.51 -21.62
C VAL A 15 -2.73 3.24 -22.21
N THR A 16 -1.69 3.58 -21.46
CA THR A 16 -0.34 3.10 -21.74
C THR A 16 -0.31 1.59 -21.50
N PRO A 17 0.47 0.80 -22.26
CA PRO A 17 0.62 -0.63 -21.99
C PRO A 17 0.99 -0.82 -20.51
N SER A 18 0.23 -1.65 -19.80
CA SER A 18 0.48 -1.89 -18.38
C SER A 18 1.90 -2.41 -18.20
N PRO A 19 2.70 -1.84 -17.30
CA PRO A 19 4.02 -2.38 -16.98
C PRO A 19 3.87 -3.84 -16.50
N PRO A 20 4.90 -4.67 -16.65
CA PRO A 20 4.88 -6.02 -16.09
C PRO A 20 4.54 -5.95 -14.60
N ALA A 21 3.58 -6.77 -14.18
CA ALA A 21 3.17 -6.82 -12.78
C ALA A 21 4.41 -7.06 -11.92
N THR A 22 4.69 -6.14 -10.99
CA THR A 22 5.79 -6.22 -10.03
C THR A 22 5.19 -6.54 -8.67
N THR A 23 5.86 -7.37 -7.86
CA THR A 23 5.36 -7.69 -6.51
C THR A 23 5.70 -6.55 -5.54
N LEU A 24 5.37 -6.69 -4.25
CA LEU A 24 5.76 -5.73 -3.20
C LEU A 24 6.56 -6.42 -2.10
N ARG A 25 7.24 -7.53 -2.41
CA ARG A 25 7.87 -8.41 -1.42
C ARG A 25 9.28 -8.02 -1.05
N SER A 26 9.84 -7.02 -1.74
CA SER A 26 11.17 -6.48 -1.48
C SER A 26 11.19 -4.96 -1.66
N ALA A 27 12.18 -4.30 -1.05
CA ALA A 27 12.35 -2.86 -1.18
C ALA A 27 12.61 -2.42 -2.63
N GLU A 28 13.36 -3.21 -3.41
CA GLU A 28 13.61 -2.93 -4.83
C GLU A 28 12.31 -2.96 -5.65
N GLU A 29 11.47 -3.96 -5.40
CA GLU A 29 10.18 -4.08 -6.08
C GLU A 29 9.19 -2.98 -5.67
N CYS A 30 9.22 -2.56 -4.39
CA CYS A 30 8.47 -1.41 -3.92
C CYS A 30 8.92 -0.13 -4.63
N GLU A 31 10.21 0.18 -4.62
CA GLU A 31 10.76 1.37 -5.28
C GLU A 31 10.41 1.39 -6.77
N LYS A 32 10.57 0.26 -7.46
CA LYS A 32 10.19 0.15 -8.87
C LYS A 32 8.70 0.42 -9.08
N THR A 33 7.83 -0.18 -8.27
CA THR A 33 6.37 -0.01 -8.38
C THR A 33 5.96 1.44 -8.18
N PHE A 34 6.51 2.11 -7.16
CA PHE A 34 6.17 3.49 -6.86
C PHE A 34 6.86 4.50 -7.79
N ALA A 35 8.02 4.19 -8.35
CA ALA A 35 8.63 4.96 -9.44
C ALA A 35 7.79 4.89 -10.72
N ASP A 36 7.23 3.71 -11.05
CA ASP A 36 6.29 3.58 -12.16
C ASP A 36 4.99 4.35 -11.91
N PHE A 37 4.47 4.33 -10.68
CA PHE A 37 3.32 5.13 -10.29
C PHE A 37 3.58 6.64 -10.48
N ASP A 38 4.73 7.14 -10.02
CA ASP A 38 5.08 8.55 -10.18
C ASP A 38 5.21 8.95 -11.67
N ARG A 39 5.85 8.09 -12.47
CA ARG A 39 6.04 8.31 -13.90
C ARG A 39 4.72 8.32 -14.68
N ILE A 40 3.76 7.46 -14.33
CA ILE A 40 2.50 7.28 -15.06
C ILE A 40 1.41 8.22 -14.56
N VAL A 41 1.31 8.39 -13.24
CA VAL A 41 0.26 9.17 -12.56
C VAL A 41 0.87 10.41 -11.94
N GLY A 42 1.87 10.23 -11.08
CA GLY A 42 2.54 11.28 -10.31
C GLY A 42 2.02 11.40 -8.89
N PHE A 43 2.94 11.49 -7.91
CA PHE A 43 2.61 11.55 -6.49
C PHE A 43 1.76 12.77 -6.10
N GLN A 44 1.80 13.86 -6.87
CA GLN A 44 0.93 15.02 -6.63
C GLN A 44 -0.57 14.71 -6.71
N TYR A 45 -0.96 13.57 -7.28
CA TYR A 45 -2.36 13.12 -7.35
C TYR A 45 -2.70 12.05 -6.30
N LEU A 46 -1.72 11.53 -5.56
CA LEU A 46 -1.98 10.60 -4.47
C LEU A 46 -2.70 11.35 -3.33
N ARG A 47 -3.84 10.83 -2.88
CA ARG A 47 -4.69 11.45 -1.85
C ARG A 47 -4.97 10.54 -0.66
N GLY A 48 -4.50 9.30 -0.70
CA GLY A 48 -4.70 8.29 0.32
C GLY A 48 -4.26 6.92 -0.17
N MET A 49 -4.09 5.99 0.74
CA MET A 49 -3.73 4.61 0.44
C MET A 49 -4.46 3.64 1.36
N HIS A 50 -4.87 2.51 0.82
CA HIS A 50 -5.40 1.39 1.60
C HIS A 50 -4.28 0.38 1.85
N LEU A 51 -4.05 0.01 3.10
CA LEU A 51 -3.01 -0.91 3.54
C LEU A 51 -3.65 -2.26 3.84
N ASN A 52 -3.57 -3.17 2.87
CA ASN A 52 -4.14 -4.52 2.96
C ASN A 52 -3.09 -5.54 2.54
N ASP A 53 -2.92 -6.61 3.31
CA ASP A 53 -2.21 -7.79 2.81
C ASP A 53 -3.14 -8.61 1.91
N ALA A 54 -2.60 -9.52 1.12
CA ALA A 54 -3.32 -10.30 0.13
C ALA A 54 -3.34 -11.79 0.51
N LYS A 55 -4.52 -12.35 0.76
CA LYS A 55 -4.71 -13.80 0.92
C LYS A 55 -4.48 -14.55 -0.39
N SER A 56 -4.73 -13.88 -1.51
CA SER A 56 -4.61 -14.44 -2.86
C SER A 56 -3.18 -14.39 -3.40
N ALA A 57 -2.86 -15.33 -4.29
CA ALA A 57 -1.58 -15.35 -4.98
C ALA A 57 -1.35 -14.10 -5.85
N PHE A 58 -0.08 -13.80 -6.11
CA PHE A 58 0.32 -12.71 -6.99
C PHE A 58 -0.33 -12.81 -8.38
N ALA A 59 -0.76 -11.67 -8.93
CA ALA A 59 -1.41 -11.56 -10.24
C ALA A 59 -2.69 -12.42 -10.41
N SER A 60 -3.27 -12.95 -9.33
CA SER A 60 -4.48 -13.77 -9.37
C SER A 60 -5.74 -13.03 -9.82
N ARG A 61 -5.73 -11.68 -9.73
CA ARG A 61 -6.91 -10.81 -9.99
C ARG A 61 -8.10 -11.12 -9.07
N VAL A 62 -7.82 -11.67 -7.89
CA VAL A 62 -8.80 -11.93 -6.83
C VAL A 62 -8.56 -10.95 -5.70
N ASP A 63 -9.61 -10.21 -5.32
CA ASP A 63 -9.53 -9.22 -4.25
C ASP A 63 -9.92 -9.86 -2.91
N ARG A 64 -8.92 -10.34 -2.17
CA ARG A 64 -9.09 -10.95 -0.84
C ARG A 64 -8.02 -10.46 0.12
N HIS A 65 -8.45 -9.59 1.03
CA HIS A 65 -7.57 -9.01 2.04
C HIS A 65 -7.14 -10.04 3.10
N HIS A 66 -6.04 -9.76 3.79
CA HIS A 66 -5.58 -10.42 4.99
C HIS A 66 -5.05 -9.37 5.99
N SER A 67 -4.91 -9.75 7.26
CA SER A 67 -4.15 -8.98 8.25
C SER A 67 -2.71 -8.76 7.79
N LEU A 68 -2.09 -7.67 8.23
CA LEU A 68 -0.75 -7.27 7.80
C LEU A 68 0.28 -8.36 8.12
N GLY A 69 1.00 -8.83 7.10
CA GLY A 69 2.09 -9.79 7.22
C GLY A 69 1.68 -11.26 7.24
N GLU A 70 0.37 -11.54 7.32
CA GLU A 70 -0.16 -12.90 7.28
C GLU A 70 -0.50 -13.36 5.85
N GLY A 71 -0.38 -12.47 4.87
CA GLY A 71 -0.69 -12.75 3.46
C GLY A 71 0.55 -12.93 2.58
N ASN A 72 0.34 -12.77 1.28
CA ASN A 72 1.33 -12.99 0.23
C ASN A 72 2.17 -11.75 -0.08
N ILE A 73 1.85 -10.58 0.49
CA ILE A 73 2.67 -9.36 0.39
C ILE A 73 3.72 -9.38 1.50
N GLY A 74 3.30 -9.66 2.74
CA GLY A 74 4.21 -9.73 3.90
C GLY A 74 4.51 -8.35 4.53
N HIS A 75 5.22 -8.36 5.65
CA HIS A 75 5.49 -7.15 6.45
C HIS A 75 6.41 -6.12 5.78
N ASP A 76 7.32 -6.56 4.92
CA ASP A 76 8.39 -5.71 4.40
C ASP A 76 7.85 -4.56 3.52
N ALA A 77 6.78 -4.81 2.76
CA ALA A 77 6.08 -3.78 1.99
C ALA A 77 5.59 -2.64 2.88
N PHE A 78 4.94 -3.01 3.99
CA PHE A 78 4.34 -2.05 4.91
C PHE A 78 5.41 -1.29 5.68
N ARG A 79 6.51 -1.96 6.09
CA ARG A 79 7.67 -1.27 6.69
C ARG A 79 8.24 -0.23 5.72
N TRP A 80 8.47 -0.63 4.46
CA TRP A 80 9.01 0.27 3.44
C TRP A 80 8.10 1.48 3.22
N ILE A 81 6.79 1.27 3.11
CA ILE A 81 5.79 2.35 2.98
C ILE A 81 5.86 3.31 4.16
N MET A 82 5.92 2.80 5.39
CA MET A 82 5.92 3.64 6.60
C MET A 82 7.21 4.44 6.79
N GLN A 83 8.30 4.09 6.10
CA GLN A 83 9.59 4.78 6.14
C GLN A 83 9.76 5.79 4.99
N ASP A 84 8.85 5.81 4.02
CA ASP A 84 8.93 6.68 2.85
C ASP A 84 8.10 7.95 3.02
N ARG A 85 8.80 9.09 3.03
CA ARG A 85 8.24 10.44 3.22
C ARG A 85 7.26 10.84 2.12
N ARG A 86 7.24 10.17 0.96
CA ARG A 86 6.26 10.43 -0.12
C ARG A 86 4.83 10.14 0.31
N PHE A 87 4.63 9.30 1.34
CA PHE A 87 3.31 8.96 1.89
C PHE A 87 2.93 9.79 3.13
N ASP A 88 3.75 10.78 3.51
CA ASP A 88 3.41 11.68 4.61
C ASP A 88 2.24 12.59 4.24
N GLY A 89 1.40 12.92 5.24
CA GLY A 89 0.32 13.90 5.08
C GLY A 89 -0.91 13.40 4.30
N ILE A 90 -0.95 12.13 3.90
CA ILE A 90 -2.13 11.48 3.31
C ILE A 90 -2.73 10.43 4.26
N PRO A 91 -4.04 10.17 4.19
CA PRO A 91 -4.67 9.09 4.96
C PRO A 91 -4.18 7.72 4.51
N LEU A 92 -3.70 6.92 5.46
CA LEU A 92 -3.40 5.49 5.31
C LEU A 92 -4.46 4.69 6.06
N ILE A 93 -5.23 3.87 5.35
CA ILE A 93 -6.44 3.21 5.85
C ILE A 93 -6.26 1.69 5.87
N LEU A 94 -6.53 1.06 7.00
CA LEU A 94 -6.61 -0.41 7.09
C LEU A 94 -8.00 -0.89 6.66
N GLU A 95 -8.04 -1.89 5.79
CA GLU A 95 -9.25 -2.66 5.46
C GLU A 95 -8.99 -4.17 5.64
N THR A 96 -8.13 -4.50 6.60
CA THR A 96 -7.75 -5.87 6.98
C THR A 96 -8.94 -6.63 7.59
N ILE A 97 -8.87 -7.96 7.57
CA ILE A 97 -10.03 -8.83 7.83
C ILE A 97 -10.42 -8.93 9.31
N ASN A 98 -9.53 -8.55 10.23
CA ASN A 98 -9.71 -8.74 11.66
C ASN A 98 -9.71 -7.39 12.41
N PRO A 99 -10.88 -6.80 12.68
CA PRO A 99 -10.96 -5.51 13.36
C PRO A 99 -10.51 -5.55 14.83
N ASP A 100 -10.50 -6.74 15.45
CA ASP A 100 -10.13 -6.89 16.86
C ASP A 100 -8.64 -6.57 17.10
N ILE A 101 -7.80 -6.68 16.06
CA ILE A 101 -6.36 -6.40 16.12
C ILE A 101 -5.96 -5.09 15.43
N TRP A 102 -6.91 -4.27 14.96
CA TRP A 102 -6.58 -3.00 14.30
C TRP A 102 -5.74 -2.06 15.18
N ALA A 103 -5.99 -2.05 16.49
CA ALA A 103 -5.19 -1.24 17.40
C ALA A 103 -3.71 -1.68 17.40
N GLU A 104 -3.46 -2.98 17.32
CA GLU A 104 -2.13 -3.59 17.25
C GLU A 104 -1.48 -3.33 15.90
N GLU A 105 -2.20 -3.50 14.79
CA GLU A 105 -1.73 -3.20 13.43
C GLU A 105 -1.34 -1.72 13.27
N ILE A 106 -2.17 -0.81 13.79
CA ILE A 106 -1.88 0.64 13.79
C ILE A 106 -0.64 0.95 14.63
N ALA A 107 -0.52 0.34 15.82
CA ALA A 107 0.64 0.53 16.68
C ALA A 107 1.92 0.01 16.00
N TRP A 108 1.84 -1.15 15.35
CA TRP A 108 2.95 -1.75 14.62
C TRP A 108 3.40 -0.87 13.45
N LEU A 109 2.47 -0.36 12.62
CA LEU A 109 2.78 0.56 11.52
C LEU A 109 3.51 1.81 12.01
N ARG A 110 3.03 2.42 13.09
CA ARG A 110 3.69 3.60 13.70
C ARG A 110 5.10 3.29 14.18
N ALA A 111 5.33 2.11 14.75
CA ALA A 111 6.65 1.70 15.21
C ALA A 111 7.67 1.55 14.06
N GLN A 112 7.21 1.30 12.82
CA GLN A 112 8.10 1.17 11.66
C GLN A 112 8.68 2.51 11.18
N GLN A 113 8.09 3.63 11.59
CA GLN A 113 8.49 4.98 11.16
C GLN A 113 9.84 5.44 11.76
N THR A 114 10.38 4.72 12.74
CA THR A 114 11.47 5.16 13.62
C THR A 114 12.78 4.37 13.53
N GLU A 115 12.99 3.53 12.52
CA GLU A 115 14.35 3.02 12.25
C GLU A 115 15.16 4.09 11.51
N GLU A 116 16.13 4.66 12.21
CA GLU A 116 17.07 5.66 11.69
C GLU A 116 17.67 5.18 10.36
N ALA A 117 17.37 5.91 9.29
CA ALA A 117 18.24 5.95 8.13
C ALA A 117 19.59 6.53 8.62
N THR A 118 20.50 5.65 9.01
CA THR A 118 21.89 6.01 9.26
C THR A 118 22.45 6.64 7.99
N VAL A 119 22.82 7.91 8.13
CA VAL A 119 23.47 8.78 7.14
C VAL A 119 24.74 8.15 6.59
#